data_AF-A0A661SS50-F1
#
_entry.id   AF-A0A661SS50-F1
#
_cell.length_a   1.000
_cell.length_b   1.000
_cell.length_c   1.000
_cell.angle_alpha   90.00
_cell.angle_beta   90.00
_cell.angle_gamma   90.00
#
_symmetry.space_group_name_H-M   'P 1'
#
loop_
_entity.id
_entity.type
_entity.pdbx_description
1 polymer ?
#
loop_
_entity_poly.entity_id
_entity_poly.type
_entity_poly.pdbx_seq_one_letter_code
_entity_poly.pdbx_strand_id
1 'polypeptide(L)'
;FASAVATLEGGVYLNVGSAVILPEVFLKALTLVRNLGHQVENFTTVNMDFIRHYRPVTNVVNRPTFGGGKGFSLVGHHEIMLPLIAAGVIEQTG
;
A
#
# COMPACT_ATOMS: atom_id res chain seq x y z
N PHE A 1 2.38 10.74 -9.08
CA PHE A 1 1.92 9.92 -7.94
C PHE A 1 0.39 9.91 -7.82
N ALA A 2 -0.29 11.05 -7.58
CA ALA A 2 -1.76 11.05 -7.43
C ALA A 2 -2.52 10.43 -8.63
N SER A 3 -2.11 10.70 -9.86
CA SER A 3 -2.68 10.05 -11.06
C SER A 3 -2.54 8.51 -11.06
N ALA A 4 -1.48 7.95 -10.46
CA ALA A 4 -1.35 6.50 -10.30
C ALA A 4 -2.25 5.97 -9.16
N VAL A 5 -2.43 6.75 -8.09
CA VAL A 5 -3.38 6.42 -7.02
C VAL A 5 -4.82 6.45 -7.53
N ALA A 6 -5.13 7.30 -8.53
CA ALA A 6 -6.46 7.36 -9.15
C ALA A 6 -6.84 6.08 -9.92
N THR A 7 -5.86 5.24 -10.28
CA THR A 7 -6.07 3.96 -10.95
C THR A 7 -5.88 2.76 -10.01
N LEU A 8 -5.92 2.98 -8.69
CA LEU A 8 -5.57 1.95 -7.70
C LEU A 8 -6.71 0.97 -7.41
N GLU A 9 -7.93 1.21 -7.89
CA GLU A 9 -9.05 0.28 -7.68
C GLU A 9 -8.74 -1.12 -8.20
N GLY A 10 -8.96 -2.15 -7.38
CA GLY A 10 -8.56 -3.53 -7.65
C GLY A 10 -7.05 -3.78 -7.63
N GLY A 11 -6.25 -2.74 -7.41
CA GLY A 11 -4.79 -2.78 -7.44
C GLY A 11 -4.13 -3.02 -6.08
N VAL A 12 -2.81 -2.85 -6.07
CA VAL A 12 -1.96 -3.06 -4.89
C VAL A 12 -1.05 -1.87 -4.66
N TYR A 13 -1.04 -1.36 -3.42
CA TYR A 13 -0.06 -0.38 -2.94
C TYR A 13 0.93 -1.05 -1.99
N LEU A 14 2.22 -0.98 -2.31
CA LEU A 14 3.32 -1.48 -1.48
C LEU A 14 4.08 -0.30 -0.85
N ASN A 15 4.03 -0.16 0.48
CA ASN A 15 4.92 0.73 1.22
C ASN A 15 6.19 -0.04 1.59
N VAL A 16 7.32 0.30 0.97
CA VAL A 16 8.60 -0.40 1.15
C VAL A 16 9.60 0.52 1.81
N GLY A 17 9.95 0.24 3.08
CA GLY A 17 11.04 0.92 3.79
C GLY A 17 10.81 2.40 4.12
N SER A 18 9.55 2.86 4.20
CA SER A 18 9.23 4.26 4.52
C SER A 18 8.31 4.38 5.72
N ALA A 19 8.85 4.90 6.83
CA ALA A 19 8.11 5.04 8.07
C ALA A 19 7.16 6.26 8.11
N VAL A 20 7.41 7.29 7.30
CA VAL A 20 6.71 8.58 7.41
C VAL A 20 6.31 9.16 6.05
N ILE A 21 7.27 9.42 5.15
CA ILE A 21 6.99 10.21 3.93
C ILE A 21 5.97 9.51 3.02
N LEU A 22 6.19 8.25 2.65
CA LEU A 22 5.26 7.55 1.76
C LEU A 22 3.89 7.31 2.42
N PRO A 23 3.77 6.84 3.68
CA PRO A 23 2.47 6.74 4.36
C PRO A 23 1.68 8.06 4.37
N GLU A 24 2.35 9.18 4.63
CA GLU A 24 1.73 10.51 4.70
C GLU A 24 1.35 11.08 3.34
N VAL A 25 2.17 10.85 2.31
CA VAL A 25 1.89 11.29 0.93
C VAL A 25 0.80 10.41 0.30
N PHE A 26 0.83 9.09 0.55
CA PHE A 26 -0.19 8.15 0.09
C PHE A 26 -1.58 8.53 0.59
N LEU A 27 -1.73 8.77 1.90
CA LEU A 27 -3.02 9.12 2.47
C LEU A 27 -3.58 10.43 1.86
N LYS A 28 -2.72 11.44 1.67
CA LYS A 28 -3.13 12.72 1.06
C LYS A 28 -3.50 12.56 -0.41
N ALA A 29 -2.76 11.76 -1.17
CA ALA A 29 -3.07 11.45 -2.56
C ALA A 29 -4.38 10.67 -2.67
N LEU A 30 -4.61 9.67 -1.81
CA LEU A 30 -5.85 8.89 -1.78
C LEU A 30 -7.06 9.78 -1.47
N THR A 31 -6.95 10.66 -0.48
CA THR A 31 -8.00 11.64 -0.19
C THR A 31 -8.26 12.56 -1.39
N LEU A 32 -7.21 13.07 -2.02
CA LEU A 32 -7.34 13.94 -3.19
C LEU A 32 -8.08 13.24 -4.35
N VAL A 33 -7.69 12.03 -4.72
CA VAL A 33 -8.32 11.33 -5.86
C VAL A 33 -9.78 10.96 -5.59
N ARG A 34 -10.11 10.53 -4.36
CA ARG A 34 -11.49 10.27 -3.96
C ARG A 34 -12.35 11.54 -4.04
N ASN A 35 -11.81 12.67 -3.57
CA ASN A 35 -12.51 13.97 -3.64
C ASN A 35 -12.71 14.47 -5.08
N LEU A 36 -11.86 14.05 -6.01
CA LEU A 36 -12.01 14.33 -7.44
C LEU A 36 -12.99 13.37 -8.16
N GLY A 37 -13.61 12.45 -7.44
CA GLY A 37 -14.64 11.54 -7.97
C GLY A 37 -14.12 10.20 -8.50
N HIS A 38 -12.84 9.89 -8.31
CA HIS A 38 -12.30 8.56 -8.64
C HIS A 38 -12.78 7.52 -7.62
N GLN A 39 -13.33 6.40 -8.09
CA GLN A 39 -13.66 5.26 -7.24
C GLN A 39 -12.38 4.51 -6.90
N VAL A 40 -11.91 4.66 -5.66
CA VAL A 40 -10.73 3.99 -5.12
C VAL A 40 -11.06 3.51 -3.70
N GLU A 41 -11.74 2.38 -3.59
CA GLU A 41 -12.31 1.81 -2.37
C GLU A 41 -11.78 0.39 -2.10
N ASN A 42 -11.69 -0.48 -3.11
CA ASN A 42 -11.29 -1.87 -2.94
C ASN A 42 -9.93 -2.13 -3.56
N PHE A 43 -8.89 -1.97 -2.74
CA PHE A 43 -7.52 -2.26 -3.12
C PHE A 43 -6.77 -2.94 -1.98
N THR A 44 -5.62 -3.52 -2.30
CA THR A 44 -4.74 -4.12 -1.31
C THR A 44 -3.64 -3.15 -0.91
N THR A 45 -3.38 -3.02 0.38
CA THR A 45 -2.19 -2.33 0.87
C THR A 45 -1.27 -3.29 1.60
N VAL A 46 0.03 -3.09 1.43
CA VAL A 46 1.06 -3.84 2.16
C VAL A 46 2.03 -2.85 2.75
N ASN A 47 2.19 -2.91 4.07
CA ASN A 47 3.31 -2.27 4.74
C ASN A 47 4.46 -3.26 4.91
N MET A 48 5.63 -2.90 4.40
CA MET A 48 6.84 -3.71 4.44
C MET A 48 7.98 -2.92 5.09
N ASP A 49 8.12 -3.09 6.40
CA ASP A 49 9.14 -2.44 7.21
C ASP A 49 9.94 -3.47 8.01
N PHE A 50 11.17 -3.13 8.37
CA PHE A 50 12.01 -3.97 9.23
C PHE A 50 11.47 -4.08 10.66
N ILE A 51 10.79 -3.03 11.13
CA ILE A 51 10.19 -2.93 12.45
C ILE A 51 8.75 -2.43 12.30
N ARG A 52 7.83 -2.91 13.15
CA ARG A 52 6.48 -2.36 13.19
C ARG A 52 6.49 -0.93 13.71
N HIS A 53 6.08 0.00 12.85
CA HIS A 53 5.84 1.39 13.21
C HIS A 53 4.34 1.69 13.25
N TYR A 54 3.89 2.47 14.23
CA TYR A 54 2.47 2.78 14.39
C TYR A 54 1.89 3.58 13.21
N ARG A 55 2.69 4.48 12.61
CA ARG A 55 2.26 5.34 11.50
C ARG A 55 1.98 4.54 10.24
N PRO A 56 2.88 3.70 9.71
CA PRO A 56 2.58 2.88 8.55
C PRO A 56 1.43 1.90 8.81
N VAL A 57 1.35 1.30 9.99
CA VAL A 57 0.19 0.46 10.35
C VAL A 57 -1.12 1.25 10.25
N THR A 58 -1.14 2.50 10.72
CA THR A 58 -2.37 3.31 10.66
C THR A 58 -2.65 3.86 9.27
N ASN A 59 -1.65 4.45 8.61
CA ASN A 59 -1.80 5.25 7.40
C ASN A 59 -1.68 4.43 6.10
N VAL A 60 -1.14 3.21 6.16
CA VAL A 60 -1.06 2.29 5.02
C VAL A 60 -2.03 1.13 5.20
N VAL A 61 -2.03 0.50 6.38
CA VAL A 61 -2.77 -0.76 6.58
C VAL A 61 -4.23 -0.48 6.97
N ASN A 62 -4.47 0.34 8.00
CA ASN A 62 -5.82 0.42 8.58
C ASN A 62 -6.72 1.47 7.91
N ARG A 63 -6.28 2.73 7.80
CA ARG A 63 -7.12 3.83 7.29
C ARG A 63 -7.50 3.69 5.82
N PRO A 64 -6.57 3.35 4.90
CA PRO A 64 -6.90 3.29 3.47
C PRO A 64 -7.94 2.21 3.15
N THR A 65 -7.92 1.10 3.89
CA THR A 65 -8.76 -0.08 3.65
C THR A 65 -9.92 -0.21 4.64
N PHE A 66 -10.22 0.84 5.42
CA PHE A 66 -11.28 0.79 6.43
C PHE A 66 -12.68 0.61 5.82
N GLY A 67 -12.91 1.21 4.65
CA GLY A 67 -14.18 1.15 3.92
C GLY A 67 -14.27 0.06 2.85
N GLY A 68 -13.21 -0.74 2.66
CA GLY A 68 -13.10 -1.72 1.58
C GLY A 68 -11.64 -2.17 1.37
N GLY A 69 -11.43 -3.27 0.65
CA GLY A 69 -10.08 -3.79 0.38
C GLY A 69 -9.43 -4.56 1.54
N LYS A 70 -8.10 -4.74 1.47
CA LYS A 70 -7.32 -5.56 2.43
C LYS A 70 -5.99 -4.93 2.78
N GLY A 71 -5.71 -4.77 4.07
CA GLY A 71 -4.42 -4.28 4.57
C GLY A 71 -3.56 -5.40 5.14
N PHE A 72 -2.29 -5.46 4.75
CA PHE A 72 -1.30 -6.40 5.26
C PHE A 72 -0.09 -5.68 5.85
N SER A 73 0.52 -6.27 6.88
CA SER A 73 1.82 -5.83 7.41
C SER A 73 2.79 -7.00 7.43
N LEU A 74 3.86 -6.87 6.66
CA LEU A 74 4.97 -7.82 6.59
C LEU A 74 6.18 -7.18 7.28
N VAL A 75 6.77 -7.91 8.22
CA VAL A 75 7.88 -7.41 9.04
C VAL A 75 9.12 -8.22 8.72
N GLY A 76 10.19 -7.56 8.31
CA GLY A 76 11.45 -8.20 7.95
C GLY A 76 12.30 -7.36 7.02
N HIS A 77 13.40 -7.94 6.53
CA HIS A 77 14.28 -7.30 5.54
C HIS A 77 13.53 -7.17 4.21
N HIS A 78 13.17 -5.94 3.85
CA HIS A 78 12.44 -5.67 2.62
C HIS A 78 13.29 -5.95 1.38
N GLU A 79 14.63 -5.88 1.49
CA GLU A 79 15.53 -6.33 0.42
C GLU A 79 15.42 -7.83 0.10
N ILE A 80 14.90 -8.65 1.03
CA ILE A 80 14.64 -10.08 0.81
C ILE A 80 13.18 -10.31 0.43
N MET A 81 12.25 -9.71 1.18
CA MET A 81 10.82 -9.94 0.98
C MET A 81 10.32 -9.44 -0.38
N LEU A 82 10.80 -8.29 -0.86
CA LEU A 82 10.33 -7.73 -2.12
C LEU A 82 10.70 -8.63 -3.33
N PRO A 83 11.95 -9.11 -3.49
CA PRO A 83 12.28 -10.10 -4.51
C PRO A 83 11.48 -11.41 -4.38
N LEU A 84 11.25 -11.90 -3.16
CA LEU A 84 10.47 -13.12 -2.94
C LEU A 84 9.02 -12.98 -3.40
N ILE A 85 8.37 -11.86 -3.07
CA ILE A 85 7.00 -11.59 -3.54
C ILE A 85 6.99 -11.44 -5.06
N ALA A 86 7.96 -10.73 -5.64
CA ALA A 86 8.06 -10.59 -7.08
C ALA A 86 8.22 -11.94 -7.78
N ALA A 87 9.10 -12.81 -7.27
CA ALA A 87 9.30 -14.15 -7.79
C ALA A 87 8.02 -15.00 -7.70
N GLY A 88 7.32 -14.98 -6.55
CA GLY A 88 6.07 -15.71 -6.37
C GLY A 88 4.96 -15.20 -7.29
N VAL A 89 4.86 -13.89 -7.53
CA VAL A 89 3.89 -13.33 -8.49
C VAL A 89 4.23 -13.76 -9.92
N ILE A 90 5.51 -13.71 -10.31
CA ILE A 90 5.97 -14.16 -11.63
C ILE A 90 5.64 -15.65 -11.82
N GLU A 91 5.93 -16.50 -10.83
CA GLU A 91 5.62 -17.93 -10.89
C GLU A 91 4.12 -18.21 -10.98
N GLN A 92 3.27 -17.42 -10.34
CA GLN A 92 1.81 -17.61 -10.39
C GLN A 92 1.17 -17.06 -11.67
N THR A 93 1.86 -16.19 -12.42
CA THR A 93 1.30 -15.50 -13.59
C THR A 93 1.96 -15.86 -14.91
N GLY A 94 3.14 -16.48 -14.89
CA GLY A 94 3.83 -17.06 -16.05
C GLY A 94 3.37 -18.50 -16.31
#